data_AF-A0A1V2YDT2-F1
#
_entry.id   AF-A0A1V2YDT2-F1
#
_cell.length_a   1.000
_cell.length_b   1.000
_cell.length_c   1.000
_cell.angle_alpha   90.00
_cell.angle_beta   90.00
_cell.angle_gamma   90.00
#
_symmetry.space_group_name_H-M   'P 1'
#
loop_
_entity.id
_entity.type
_entity.pdbx_description
1 polymer ?
#
loop_
_entity_poly.entity_id
_entity_poly.type
_entity_poly.pdbx_seq_one_letter_code
_entity_poly.pdbx_strand_id
1 'polypeptide(L)'
;MKKLDFVVIGTLLISSFVPTLLLGSAESSDITVSFDSEVVKQLQFGADGKHLVEKDGQFNVIEIEGDTIRVIDSNCVDKLCILQGAVSDAGDMIICLPHKMQIIVGR
;
A
#
# COMPACT_ATOMS: atom_id res chain seq x y z
N MET A 1 -6.88 -14.69 -50.70
CA MET A 1 -6.66 -14.69 -49.25
C MET A 1 -6.53 -16.15 -48.82
N LYS A 2 -5.34 -16.64 -48.51
CA LYS A 2 -5.16 -18.05 -48.14
C LYS A 2 -5.80 -18.26 -46.78
N LYS A 3 -6.42 -19.43 -46.56
CA LYS A 3 -7.07 -19.82 -45.29
C LYS A 3 -6.16 -19.60 -44.06
N LEU A 4 -4.84 -19.60 -44.29
CA LEU A 4 -3.80 -19.30 -43.33
C LEU A 4 -3.74 -17.83 -42.87
N ASP A 5 -4.06 -16.84 -43.71
CA ASP A 5 -4.08 -15.43 -43.27
C ASP A 5 -5.14 -15.21 -42.19
N PHE A 6 -6.30 -15.86 -42.34
CA PHE A 6 -7.40 -15.74 -41.38
C PHE A 6 -7.08 -16.42 -40.04
N VAL A 7 -6.32 -17.53 -40.08
CA VAL A 7 -5.85 -18.23 -38.87
C VAL A 7 -4.79 -17.41 -38.14
N VAL A 8 -3.88 -16.76 -38.89
CA VAL A 8 -2.85 -15.89 -38.31
C VAL A 8 -3.49 -14.68 -37.64
N ILE A 9 -4.46 -14.03 -38.30
CA ILE A 9 -5.18 -12.86 -37.74
C ILE A 9 -5.97 -13.24 -36.48
N GLY A 10 -6.68 -14.37 -36.50
CA GLY A 10 -7.45 -14.85 -35.35
C GLY A 10 -6.55 -15.16 -34.14
N THR A 11 -5.40 -15.78 -34.37
CA THR A 11 -4.45 -16.13 -33.29
C THR A 11 -3.83 -14.88 -32.65
N LEU A 12 -3.49 -13.87 -33.47
CA LEU A 12 -2.91 -12.61 -33.03
C LEU A 12 -3.89 -11.77 -32.20
N LEU A 13 -5.17 -11.76 -32.57
CA LEU A 13 -6.23 -11.09 -31.80
C LEU A 13 -6.45 -11.75 -30.44
N ILE A 14 -6.47 -13.08 -30.38
CA ILE A 14 -6.65 -13.82 -29.13
C ILE A 14 -5.45 -13.58 -28.21
N SER A 15 -4.21 -13.63 -28.73
CA SER A 15 -3.03 -13.43 -27.90
C SER A 15 -2.93 -12.02 -27.29
N SER A 16 -3.57 -11.02 -27.89
CA SER A 16 -3.61 -9.65 -27.34
C SER A 16 -4.60 -9.49 -26.19
N PHE A 17 -5.57 -10.40 -26.05
CA PHE A 17 -6.64 -10.35 -25.03
C PHE A 17 -6.36 -11.24 -23.81
N VAL A 18 -5.38 -12.15 -23.90
CA VAL A 18 -4.95 -13.00 -22.77
C VAL A 18 -4.27 -12.21 -21.65
N PRO A 19 -3.39 -11.21 -21.91
CA PRO A 19 -2.71 -10.48 -20.84
C PRO A 19 -3.68 -9.65 -20.00
N THR A 20 -4.71 -9.05 -20.60
CA THR A 20 -5.68 -8.20 -19.89
C THR A 20 -6.59 -8.99 -18.95
N LEU A 21 -6.78 -10.29 -19.16
CA LEU A 21 -7.54 -11.18 -18.29
C LEU A 21 -6.69 -11.76 -17.13
N LEU A 22 -5.37 -11.85 -17.29
CA LEU A 22 -4.45 -12.38 -16.27
C LEU A 22 -3.82 -11.29 -15.39
N LEU A 23 -3.74 -10.04 -15.88
CA LEU A 23 -3.29 -8.87 -15.10
C LEU A 23 -4.46 -8.07 -14.50
N GLY A 24 -5.61 -8.70 -14.31
CA GLY A 24 -6.73 -8.12 -13.59
C GLY A 24 -6.47 -8.13 -12.08
N SER A 25 -6.15 -6.96 -11.54
CA SER A 25 -5.83 -6.68 -10.12
C SER A 25 -4.37 -6.98 -9.76
N ALA A 26 -3.46 -6.13 -10.24
CA ALA A 26 -2.42 -5.70 -9.32
C ALA A 26 -3.15 -5.05 -8.14
N GLU A 27 -3.24 -5.76 -7.02
CA GLU A 27 -3.67 -5.14 -5.76
C GLU A 27 -2.79 -3.91 -5.56
N SER A 28 -3.35 -2.71 -5.74
CA SER A 28 -2.65 -1.48 -5.44
C SER A 28 -2.52 -1.43 -3.93
N SER A 29 -1.32 -1.75 -3.43
CA SER A 29 -0.97 -1.51 -2.04
C SER A 29 -0.86 0.01 -1.86
N ASP A 30 -1.98 0.64 -1.50
CA ASP A 30 -2.06 2.10 -1.36
C ASP A 30 -1.31 2.62 -0.14
N ILE A 31 -0.92 1.74 0.80
CA ILE A 31 -0.23 2.12 2.04
C ILE A 31 0.95 1.17 2.28
N THR A 32 2.14 1.74 2.40
CA THR A 32 3.36 1.00 2.74
C THR A 32 3.89 1.44 4.10
N VAL A 33 4.06 0.48 5.02
CA VAL A 33 4.66 0.69 6.34
C VAL A 33 6.03 0.03 6.38
N SER A 34 7.04 0.84 6.68
CA SER A 34 8.44 0.38 6.72
C SER A 34 9.09 0.71 8.05
N PHE A 35 9.96 -0.19 8.51
CA PHE A 35 10.87 0.01 9.65
C PHE A 35 12.31 -0.10 9.16
N ASP A 36 13.15 0.89 9.48
CA ASP A 36 14.57 0.89 9.11
C ASP A 36 14.81 0.62 7.60
N SER A 37 13.90 1.14 6.76
CA SER A 37 13.87 0.96 5.29
C SER A 37 13.45 -0.42 4.78
N GLU A 38 13.04 -1.33 5.67
CA GLU A 38 12.46 -2.63 5.30
C GLU A 38 10.93 -2.55 5.37
N VAL A 39 10.25 -2.98 4.29
CA VAL A 39 8.78 -3.00 4.25
C VAL A 39 8.27 -4.11 5.17
N VAL A 40 7.65 -3.73 6.28
CA VAL A 40 7.11 -4.69 7.26
C VAL A 40 5.66 -5.02 6.96
N LYS A 41 4.90 -4.06 6.42
CA LYS A 41 3.48 -4.25 6.15
C LYS A 41 3.02 -3.42 4.95
N GLN A 42 2.18 -4.03 4.14
CA GLN A 42 1.39 -3.35 3.11
C GLN A 42 -0.08 -3.42 3.50
N LEU A 43 -0.78 -2.30 3.39
CA LEU A 43 -2.18 -2.15 3.75
C LEU A 43 -2.91 -1.47 2.58
N GLN A 44 -4.23 -1.61 2.57
CA GLN A 44 -5.13 -0.99 1.60
C GLN A 44 -6.15 -0.13 2.35
N PHE A 45 -6.61 0.94 1.72
CA PHE A 45 -7.73 1.71 2.22
C PHE A 45 -9.03 0.88 2.18
N GLY A 46 -9.94 1.13 3.12
CA GLY A 46 -11.16 0.34 3.33
C GLY A 46 -11.01 -0.90 4.22
N ALA A 47 -9.79 -1.27 4.61
CA ALA A 47 -9.54 -2.25 5.69
C ALA A 47 -9.63 -1.56 7.06
N ASP A 48 -10.79 -1.01 7.39
CA ASP A 48 -11.00 -0.22 8.60
C ASP A 48 -10.59 -1.00 9.85
N GLY A 49 -9.78 -0.37 10.70
CA GLY A 49 -9.33 -0.99 11.93
C GLY A 49 -8.01 -0.46 12.47
N LYS A 50 -7.62 -1.05 13.60
CA LYS A 50 -6.38 -0.74 14.31
C LYS A 50 -5.34 -1.81 14.03
N HIS A 51 -4.15 -1.38 13.68
CA HIS A 51 -3.00 -2.23 13.38
C HIS A 51 -1.84 -1.86 14.28
N LEU A 52 -1.46 -2.79 15.16
CA LEU A 52 -0.22 -2.70 15.91
C LEU A 52 0.96 -3.04 14.99
N VAL A 53 1.95 -2.17 14.94
CA VAL A 53 3.25 -2.42 14.31
C VAL A 53 4.32 -2.26 15.38
N GLU A 54 5.05 -3.33 15.66
CA GLU A 54 6.04 -3.40 16.72
C GLU A 54 7.35 -4.00 16.21
N LYS A 55 8.48 -3.44 16.65
CA LYS A 55 9.84 -3.94 16.41
C LYS A 55 10.73 -3.58 17.59
N ASP A 56 11.51 -4.53 18.10
CA ASP A 56 12.49 -4.30 19.18
C ASP A 56 11.93 -3.59 20.43
N GLY A 57 10.67 -3.87 20.80
CA GLY A 57 9.98 -3.24 21.93
C GLY A 57 9.49 -1.81 21.68
N GLN A 58 9.66 -1.30 20.46
CA GLN A 58 9.07 -0.04 19.98
C GLN A 58 7.80 -0.35 19.21
N PHE A 59 6.73 0.40 19.47
CA PHE A 59 5.46 0.20 18.80
C PHE A 59 4.81 1.49 18.30
N ASN A 60 3.99 1.32 17.26
CA ASN A 60 3.09 2.31 16.70
C ASN A 60 1.75 1.62 16.40
N VAL A 61 0.65 2.19 16.88
CA VAL A 61 -0.70 1.74 16.54
C VAL A 61 -1.23 2.65 15.46
N ILE A 62 -1.43 2.07 14.29
CA ILE A 62 -1.97 2.71 13.11
C ILE A 62 -3.48 2.45 13.08
N GLU A 63 -4.26 3.45 12.73
CA GLU A 63 -5.69 3.32 12.49
C GLU A 63 -6.00 3.73 11.05
N ILE A 64 -6.75 2.87 10.38
CA ILE A 64 -7.32 3.13 9.05
C ILE A 64 -8.82 3.32 9.26
N GLU A 65 -9.33 4.46 8.80
CA GLU A 65 -10.76 4.80 8.82
C GLU A 65 -11.13 5.32 7.42
N GLY A 66 -11.83 4.49 6.65
CA GLY A 66 -12.18 4.73 5.26
C GLY A 66 -10.94 4.89 4.39
N ASP A 67 -10.75 6.11 3.90
CA ASP A 67 -9.65 6.50 3.01
C ASP A 67 -8.56 7.30 3.75
N THR A 68 -8.55 7.24 5.08
CA THR A 68 -7.58 7.97 5.91
C THR A 68 -6.77 7.03 6.77
N ILE A 69 -5.52 7.40 7.02
CA ILE A 69 -4.60 6.69 7.89
C ILE A 69 -4.00 7.66 8.91
N ARG A 70 -3.93 7.24 10.18
CA ARG A 70 -3.27 7.99 11.26
C ARG A 70 -2.56 7.06 12.24
N VAL A 71 -1.64 7.61 13.02
CA VAL A 71 -1.08 6.94 14.20
C VAL A 71 -1.86 7.40 15.43
N ILE A 72 -2.49 6.48 16.15
CA ILE A 72 -3.29 6.80 17.34
C ILE A 72 -2.52 6.60 18.64
N ASP A 73 -1.50 5.74 18.63
CA ASP A 73 -0.69 5.47 19.81
C ASP A 73 0.74 5.06 19.41
N SER A 74 1.69 5.30 20.29
CA SER A 74 3.08 4.86 20.16
C SER A 74 3.76 4.92 21.52
N ASN A 75 4.87 4.23 21.73
CA ASN A 75 5.74 4.47 22.90
C ASN A 75 6.92 5.44 22.63
N CYS A 76 6.91 6.17 21.51
CA CYS A 76 7.96 7.16 21.24
C CYS A 76 7.85 8.37 22.16
N VAL A 77 8.96 9.07 22.41
CA VAL A 77 8.98 10.24 23.30
C VAL A 77 8.35 11.46 22.64
N ASP A 78 8.58 11.64 21.34
CA ASP A 78 8.23 12.89 20.64
C ASP A 78 6.74 13.00 20.29
N LYS A 79 6.03 11.86 20.14
CA LYS A 79 4.63 11.76 19.73
C LYS A 79 4.24 12.55 18.46
N LEU A 80 5.20 13.02 17.67
CA LEU A 80 4.95 13.82 16.47
C LEU A 80 4.11 13.09 15.43
N CYS A 81 4.30 11.77 15.29
CA CYS A 81 3.49 10.94 14.38
C CYS A 81 2.01 10.89 14.77
N ILE A 82 1.68 11.05 16.06
CA ILE A 82 0.29 11.13 16.54
C ILE A 82 -0.26 12.53 16.28
N LEU A 83 0.54 13.56 16.56
CA LEU A 83 0.16 14.96 16.37
C LEU A 83 -0.05 15.34 14.90
N GLN A 84 0.61 14.66 13.97
CA GLN A 84 0.43 14.86 12.54
C GLN A 84 -1.01 14.60 12.08
N GLY A 85 -1.74 13.72 12.78
CA GLY A 85 -3.14 13.43 12.48
C GLY A 85 -3.33 12.49 11.29
N ALA A 86 -4.51 12.58 10.68
CA ALA A 86 -4.91 11.72 9.57
C ALA A 86 -4.44 12.28 8.23
N VAL A 87 -3.94 11.38 7.38
CA VAL A 87 -3.48 11.66 6.02
C VAL A 87 -4.19 10.73 5.04
N SER A 88 -4.28 11.12 3.77
CA SER A 88 -5.01 10.36 2.74
C SER A 88 -4.48 10.60 1.32
N ASP A 89 -3.72 11.67 1.09
CA ASP A 89 -3.31 12.05 -0.25
C ASP A 89 -2.07 11.26 -0.71
N ALA A 90 -1.97 11.04 -2.02
CA ALA A 90 -0.85 10.33 -2.61
C ALA A 90 0.48 11.07 -2.34
N GLY A 91 1.47 10.36 -1.81
CA GLY A 91 2.74 10.95 -1.38
C GLY A 91 2.75 11.47 0.06
N ASP A 92 1.61 11.45 0.76
CA ASP A 92 1.60 11.73 2.18
C ASP A 92 2.45 10.70 2.94
N MET A 93 3.15 11.20 3.95
CA MET A 93 4.03 10.38 4.77
C MET A 93 3.91 10.72 6.24
N ILE A 94 3.79 9.69 7.08
CA ILE A 94 3.87 9.83 8.54
C ILE A 94 5.18 9.20 8.99
N ILE A 95 6.01 9.97 9.69
CA ILE A 95 7.35 9.54 10.11
C ILE A 95 7.42 9.50 11.64
N CYS A 96 7.90 8.39 12.19
CA CYS A 96 8.33 8.27 13.58
C CYS A 96 9.84 8.09 13.61
N LEU A 97 10.58 9.21 13.67
CA LEU A 97 12.04 9.23 13.68
C LEU A 97 12.68 8.34 14.76
N PRO A 98 12.25 8.39 16.05
CA PRO A 98 12.86 7.58 17.10
C PRO A 98 12.74 6.06 16.86
N HIS A 99 11.65 5.64 16.19
CA HIS A 99 11.42 4.24 15.86
C HIS A 99 11.90 3.86 14.46
N LYS A 100 12.41 4.83 13.69
CA LYS A 100 12.73 4.70 12.26
C LYS A 100 11.58 4.07 11.46
N MET A 101 10.35 4.35 11.87
CA MET A 101 9.15 3.89 11.17
C MET A 101 8.68 4.98 10.24
N GLN A 102 8.27 4.59 9.03
CA GLN A 102 7.59 5.46 8.09
C GLN A 102 6.35 4.78 7.51
N ILE A 103 5.31 5.56 7.28
CA ILE A 103 4.10 5.19 6.56
C ILE A 103 4.08 6.07 5.31
N ILE A 104 3.91 5.48 4.14
CA ILE A 104 3.81 6.18 2.86
C ILE A 104 2.50 5.80 2.20
N VAL A 105 1.73 6.81 1.79
CA VAL A 105 0.54 6.65 0.97
C VAL A 105 0.96 6.64 -0.50
N GLY A 106 0.72 5.52 -1.18
CA GLY A 106 1.23 5.19 -2.50
C GLY A 106 0.19 4.95 -3.58
N ARG A 107 -1.09 5.31 -3.35
CA ARG A 107 -2.22 5.09 -4.28
C ARG A 107 -1.84 5.23 -5.78
#